data_AF-A0A937QYV2-F1
#
_entry.id   AF-A0A937QYV2-F1
#
_cell.length_a   1.000
_cell.length_b   1.000
_cell.length_c   1.000
_cell.angle_alpha   90.00
_cell.angle_beta   90.00
_cell.angle_gamma   90.00
#
_symmetry.space_group_name_H-M   'P 1'
#
loop_
_entity.id
_entity.type
_entity.pdbx_description
1 polymer ?
#
loop_
_entity_poly.entity_id
_entity_poly.type
_entity_poly.pdbx_seq_one_letter_code
_entity_poly.pdbx_strand_id
1 'polypeptide(L)' 'MQKLNVDDVIRTPLNKNGVYEKAGKCNLHASCPVPCGVIKAAEVELGLALMKDVRIIFQNDNQVADDAT' A
#
# COMPACT_ATOMS: atom_id res chain seq x y z
N MET A 1 -0.09 -16.37 15.55
CA MET A 1 0.24 -15.29 14.61
C MET A 1 1.48 -15.72 13.82
N GLN A 2 1.44 -15.68 12.49
CA GLN A 2 2.59 -16.08 11.65
C GLN A 2 3.63 -14.95 11.63
N LYS A 3 4.93 -15.29 11.66
CA LYS A 3 6.01 -14.30 11.45
C LYS A 3 6.04 -13.90 9.97
N LEU A 4 6.10 -12.60 9.71
CA LEU A 4 6.37 -12.03 8.39
C LEU A 4 7.88 -11.91 8.19
N ASN A 5 8.36 -12.16 6.97
CA ASN A 5 9.74 -11.90 6.56
C ASN A 5 9.76 -10.85 5.43
N VAL A 6 10.94 -10.29 5.17
CA VAL A 6 11.14 -9.27 4.12
C VAL A 6 10.73 -9.78 2.73
N ASP A 7 10.97 -11.05 2.43
CA ASP A 7 10.61 -11.66 1.15
C ASP A 7 9.09 -11.66 0.89
N ASP A 8 8.28 -11.81 1.95
CA ASP A 8 6.81 -11.84 1.88
C ASP A 8 6.22 -10.47 1.47
N VAL A 9 6.97 -9.39 1.69
CA VAL A 9 6.49 -8.00 1.56
C VAL A 9 7.16 -7.28 0.39
N ILE A 10 8.50 -7.34 0.27
CA ILE A 10 9.28 -6.50 -0.65
C ILE A 10 9.69 -7.24 -1.93
N ARG A 11 10.14 -8.50 -1.81
CA ARG A 11 10.81 -9.18 -2.94
C ARG A 11 9.84 -9.91 -3.86
N THR A 12 8.60 -10.10 -3.42
CA THR A 12 7.57 -10.76 -4.21
C THR A 12 6.93 -9.78 -5.21
N PRO A 13 6.89 -10.08 -6.52
CA PRO A 13 6.18 -9.26 -7.50
C PRO A 13 4.71 -9.07 -7.13
N LEU A 14 4.12 -7.92 -7.48
CA LEU A 14 2.76 -7.55 -7.09
C LEU A 14 1.73 -8.63 -7.48
N ASN A 15 1.83 -9.20 -8.68
CA ASN A 15 0.93 -10.24 -9.19
C ASN A 15 1.13 -11.62 -8.54
N LYS A 16 2.14 -11.78 -7.68
CA LYS A 16 2.43 -13.01 -6.91
C LYS A 16 2.39 -12.75 -5.40
N ASN A 17 2.10 -11.52 -4.97
CA ASN A 17 2.06 -11.18 -3.56
C ASN A 17 0.78 -11.74 -2.94
N GLY A 18 0.92 -12.51 -1.86
CA GLY A 18 -0.22 -13.18 -1.21
C GLY A 18 -1.33 -12.23 -0.74
N VAL A 19 -0.99 -10.98 -0.38
CA VAL A 19 -1.98 -9.94 -0.04
C VAL A 19 -2.81 -9.56 -1.26
N TYR A 20 -2.16 -9.34 -2.41
CA TYR A 20 -2.83 -8.96 -3.66
C TYR A 20 -3.63 -10.14 -4.26
N GLU A 21 -3.11 -11.36 -4.21
CA GLU A 21 -3.86 -12.55 -4.64
C GLU A 21 -5.13 -12.74 -3.79
N LYS A 22 -5.03 -12.56 -2.47
CA LYS A 22 -6.20 -12.66 -1.58
C LYS A 22 -7.19 -11.52 -1.83
N ALA A 23 -6.70 -10.29 -2.05
CA ALA A 23 -7.54 -9.15 -2.41
C ALA A 23 -8.35 -9.42 -3.68
N GLY A 24 -7.74 -10.02 -4.71
CA GLY A 24 -8.43 -10.46 -5.92
C GLY A 24 -9.54 -11.46 -5.64
N LYS A 25 -9.29 -12.46 -4.77
CA LYS A 25 -10.31 -13.43 -4.32
C LYS A 25 -11.43 -12.79 -3.49
N CYS A 26 -11.17 -11.62 -2.89
CA CYS A 26 -12.15 -10.83 -2.15
C CYS A 26 -12.87 -9.78 -3.03
N ASN A 27 -12.71 -9.81 -4.35
CA ASN A 27 -13.34 -8.89 -5.31
C ASN A 27 -13.00 -7.41 -5.11
N LEU A 28 -11.81 -7.10 -4.57
CA LEU A 28 -11.34 -5.72 -4.53
C LEU A 28 -11.01 -5.24 -5.95
N HIS A 29 -11.34 -3.98 -6.24
CA HIS A 29 -10.96 -3.34 -7.48
C HIS A 29 -9.43 -3.17 -7.57
N ALA A 30 -8.89 -3.17 -8.79
CA ALA A 30 -7.45 -3.08 -9.03
C ALA A 30 -6.80 -1.82 -8.42
N SER A 31 -7.55 -0.73 -8.30
CA SER A 31 -7.13 0.53 -7.68
C SER A 31 -7.38 0.60 -6.17
N CYS A 32 -7.86 -0.47 -5.54
CA CYS A 32 -8.19 -0.44 -4.11
C CYS A 32 -6.92 -0.16 -3.27
N PRO A 33 -6.93 0.86 -2.40
CA PRO A 33 -5.78 1.17 -1.55
C PRO A 33 -5.62 0.19 -0.38
N VAL A 34 -6.64 -0.63 -0.10
CA VAL A 34 -6.64 -1.58 1.03
C VAL A 34 -5.46 -2.55 1.01
N PRO A 35 -5.17 -3.31 -0.08
CA PRO A 35 -4.00 -4.19 -0.13
C PRO A 35 -2.68 -3.43 0.03
N CYS A 36 -2.58 -2.22 -0.51
CA CYS A 36 -1.41 -1.36 -0.32
C CYS A 36 -1.21 -1.00 1.17
N GLY A 37 -2.29 -0.64 1.87
CA GLY A 37 -2.26 -0.34 3.30
C GLY A 37 -1.78 -1.52 4.15
N VAL A 38 -2.21 -2.75 3.82
CA VAL A 38 -1.75 -3.97 4.51
C VAL A 38 -0.24 -4.18 4.31
N ILE A 39 0.27 -4.00 3.09
CA ILE A 39 1.71 -4.08 2.80
C ILE A 39 2.49 -3.03 3.59
N LYS A 40 2.00 -1.78 3.63
CA LYS A 40 2.65 -0.71 4.40
C LYS A 40 2.67 -0.97 5.90
N ALA A 41 1.62 -1.57 6.45
CA ALA A 41 1.63 -2.02 7.83
C ALA A 41 2.71 -3.09 8.08
N ALA A 42 2.87 -4.05 7.17
CA ALA A 42 3.91 -5.07 7.28
C ALA A 42 5.33 -4.48 7.14
N GLU A 43 5.54 -3.49 6.28
CA GLU A 43 6.81 -2.78 6.18
C GLU A 43 7.18 -2.06 7.48
N VAL A 44 6.21 -1.43 8.15
CA VAL A 44 6.43 -0.78 9.46
C VAL A 44 6.85 -1.80 10.52
N GLU A 45 6.13 -2.93 10.62
CA GLU A 45 6.45 -4.01 11.57
C GLU A 45 7.85 -4.60 11.35
N LEU A 46 8.28 -4.71 10.08
CA LEU A 46 9.60 -5.22 9.72
C LEU A 46 10.72 -4.18 9.84
N GLY A 47 10.43 -2.95 10.28
CA GLY A 47 11.39 -1.85 10.37
C GLY A 47 11.85 -1.33 9.00
N LEU A 48 11.09 -1.62 7.94
CA LEU A 48 11.37 -1.20 6.56
C LEU A 48 10.74 0.15 6.22
N ALA A 49 9.73 0.58 6.98
CA ALA A 49 9.07 1.86 6.84
C ALA A 49 8.82 2.53 8.20
N LEU A 50 8.74 3.86 8.20
CA LEU A 50 8.28 4.61 9.37
C LEU A 50 6.75 4.62 9.40
N MET A 51 6.17 4.46 10.59
CA MET A 51 4.72 4.62 10.78
C MET A 51 4.33 6.08 10.52
N LYS A 52 3.77 6.35 9.34
CA LYS A 52 3.34 7.67 8.90
C LYS A 52 2.07 7.54 8.05
N ASP A 53 1.26 8.60 8.05
CA ASP A 53 0.08 8.69 7.21
C ASP A 53 0.44 8.60 5.72
N VAL A 54 -0.34 7.83 4.96
CA VAL A 54 -0.24 7.74 3.50
C VAL A 54 -1.52 8.30 2.90
N ARG A 55 -1.40 9.21 1.93
CA ARG A 55 -2.53 9.82 1.21
C ARG A 55 -2.41 9.57 -0.29
N ILE A 56 -3.53 9.26 -0.93
CA ILE A 56 -3.67 9.32 -2.39
C ILE A 56 -4.29 10.69 -2.69
N ILE A 57 -3.57 11.53 -3.44
CA ILE A 57 -4.02 12.86 -3.82
C ILE A 57 -4.30 12.85 -5.31
N PHE A 58 -5.53 13.21 -5.69
CA PHE A 58 -5.89 13.44 -7.07
C PHE A 58 -5.62 14.91 -7.40
N GLN A 59 -4.85 15.16 -8.45
CA GLN A 59 -4.60 16.51 -8.96
C GLN A 59 -5.42 16.69 -10.25
N ASN A 60 -6.16 17.78 -10.35
CA ASN A 60 -6.76 18.22 -11.60
C ASN A 60 -5.77 19.18 -12.29
N ASP A 61 -5.58 19.05 -13.60
CA ASP A 61 -4.70 19.94 -14.39
C ASP A 61 -5.08 21.43 -14.30
N ASN A 62 -6.25 21.76 -13.73
CA ASN A 62 -6.78 23.12 -13.56
C ASN A 62 -6.65 23.71 -12.13
N GLN A 63 -5.84 23.15 -11.25
CA GLN A 63 -5.57 23.77 -9.94
C GLN A 63 -4.21 24.47 -9.93
N VAL A 64 -4.24 25.76 -10.26
CA VAL A 64 -3.18 26.72 -9.92
C VAL A 64 -3.27 27.02 -8.42
N ALA A 65 -2.17 26.75 -7.74
CA ALA A 65 -1.73 27.27 -6.43
C ALA A 65 -2.80 27.77 -5.47
N ASP A 66 -3.11 27.01 -4.42
CA ASP A 66 -3.61 27.63 -3.18
C ASP A 66 -3.22 26.85 -1.91
N ASP A 67 -1.92 26.66 -1.72
CA ASP A 67 -1.39 26.05 -0.49
C ASP A 67 -0.20 26.88 0.02
N ALA A 68 -0.47 28.16 0.28
CA ALA A 68 0.33 29.02 1.15
C ALA A 68 -0.59 29.62 2.22
N THR A 69 -1.00 28.83 3.20
CA THR A 69 -1.38 29.30 4.55
C THR A 69 -1.18 28.18 5.56
#